data_AF-A0A7V1V206-F1
#
_entry.id   AF-A0A7V1V206-F1
#
_cell.length_a   1.000
_cell.length_b   1.000
_cell.length_c   1.000
_cell.angle_alpha   90.00
_cell.angle_beta   90.00
_cell.angle_gamma   90.00
#
_symmetry.space_group_name_H-M   'P 1'
#
loop_
_entity.id
_entity.type
_entity.pdbx_description
1 polymer ?
#
loop_
_entity_poly.entity_id
_entity_poly.type
_entity_poly.pdbx_seq_one_letter_code
_entity_poly.pdbx_strand_id
1 'polypeptide(L)' 'MGLGRILVVDDEAEIRRSVRLILTKAGYDVVDAEDGEKGIAAIRSGT' A
#
# COMPACT_ATOMS: atom_id res chain seq x y z
N MET A 1 -7.34 -7.71 14.62
CA MET A 1 -7.96 -6.62 13.83
C MET A 1 -6.85 -5.66 13.47
N GLY A 2 -6.51 -5.53 12.18
CA GLY A 2 -5.53 -4.55 11.74
C GLY A 2 -6.05 -3.13 11.97
N LEU A 3 -5.15 -2.18 12.23
CA LEU A 3 -5.51 -0.79 12.58
C LEU A 3 -6.21 -0.02 11.45
N GLY A 4 -6.17 -0.56 10.23
CA GLY A 4 -6.77 -0.02 9.02
C GLY A 4 -6.06 -0.57 7.79
N ARG A 5 -6.64 -0.34 6.60
CA ARG A 5 -5.99 -0.62 5.32
C ARG A 5 -5.38 0.67 4.76
N ILE A 6 -4.13 0.61 4.30
CA ILE A 6 -3.40 1.72 3.69
C ILE A 6 -2.99 1.33 2.26
N LEU A 7 -3.23 2.22 1.30
CA LEU A 7 -2.68 2.13 -0.05
C LEU A 7 -1.49 3.08 -0.19
N VAL A 8 -0.35 2.56 -0.60
CA VAL A 8 0.87 3.33 -0.89
C VAL A 8 1.08 3.34 -2.39
N VAL A 9 1.19 4.53 -2.99
CA VAL A 9 1.46 4.70 -4.43
C VAL A 9 2.78 5.44 -4.57
N ASP A 10 3.79 4.77 -5.14
CA ASP A 10 5.15 5.31 -5.27
C ASP A 10 5.85 4.57 -6.42
N ASP A 11 6.47 5.29 -7.34
CA ASP A 11 7.18 4.73 -8.51
C ASP A 11 8.53 4.11 -8.13
N GLU A 12 9.15 4.55 -7.03
CA GLU A 12 10.41 4.01 -6.54
C GLU A 12 10.20 2.73 -5.70
N ALA A 13 10.66 1.59 -6.23
CA ALA A 13 10.46 0.28 -5.60
C ALA A 13 11.08 0.16 -4.20
N GLU A 14 12.24 0.80 -3.96
CA GLU A 14 12.93 0.76 -2.68
C GLU A 14 12.19 1.55 -1.59
N ILE A 15 11.64 2.72 -1.95
CA ILE A 15 10.82 3.54 -1.05
C ILE A 15 9.52 2.79 -0.74
N ARG A 16 8.83 2.30 -1.77
CA ARG A 16 7.57 1.54 -1.62
C ARG A 16 7.72 0.34 -0.69
N ARG A 17 8.79 -0.44 -0.85
CA ARG A 17 9.09 -1.60 0.03
C ARG A 17 9.35 -1.16 1.47
N SER A 18 10.11 -0.09 1.67
CA SER A 18 10.44 0.44 3.00
C SER A 18 9.18 0.89 3.74
N VAL A 19 8.32 1.66 3.07
CA VAL A 19 7.04 2.14 3.62
C VAL A 19 6.12 0.97 3.95
N ARG A 20 5.98 -0.01 3.03
CA ARG A 20 5.21 -1.24 3.27
C ARG A 20 5.67 -1.95 4.53
N LEU A 21 6.97 -2.18 4.68
CA LEU A 21 7.53 -2.88 5.84
C LEU A 21 7.24 -2.16 7.15
N ILE A 22 7.39 -0.83 7.19
CA ILE A 22 7.15 -0.02 8.38
C ILE A 22 5.67 -0.08 8.78
N LEU A 23 4.77 0.14 7.84
CA LEU A 23 3.32 0.18 8.09
C LEU A 23 2.77 -1.21 8.45
N THR A 24 3.24 -2.28 7.79
CA THR A 24 2.87 -3.65 8.16
C THR A 24 3.35 -3.99 9.56
N LYS A 25 4.59 -3.61 9.93
CA LYS A 25 5.09 -3.79 11.31
C LYS A 25 4.29 -3.00 12.35
N ALA A 26 3.74 -1.85 11.96
CA ALA A 26 2.84 -1.07 12.80
C ALA A 26 1.44 -1.69 12.94
N GLY A 27 1.11 -2.76 12.21
CA GLY A 27 -0.16 -3.48 12.33
C GLY A 27 -1.25 -3.05 11.33
N TYR A 28 -0.88 -2.35 10.27
CA TYR A 28 -1.77 -2.00 9.16
C TYR A 28 -1.78 -3.09 8.08
N ASP A 29 -2.91 -3.24 7.39
CA ASP A 29 -2.97 -3.97 6.12
C ASP A 29 -2.49 -3.04 5.00
N VAL A 30 -1.41 -3.38 4.33
CA VAL A 30 -0.76 -2.49 3.37
C VAL A 30 -0.84 -3.07 1.96
N VAL A 31 -1.45 -2.29 1.08
CA VAL A 31 -1.47 -2.51 -0.36
C VAL A 31 -0.55 -1.47 -0.99
N ASP A 32 0.26 -1.89 -1.96
CA ASP A 32 1.19 -1.02 -2.65
C ASP A 32 0.96 -1.05 -4.16
N ALA A 33 1.22 0.08 -4.81
CA ALA A 33 1.09 0.26 -6.25
C ALA A 33 2.29 1.06 -6.77
N GLU A 34 2.79 0.70 -7.94
CA GLU A 34 3.93 1.38 -8.57
C GLU A 34 3.52 2.61 -9.40
N ASP A 35 2.23 2.80 -9.63
CA ASP A 35 1.69 3.87 -10.43
C ASP A 35 0.22 4.15 -10.07
N GLY A 36 -0.31 5.23 -10.63
CA GLY A 36 -1.69 5.67 -10.40
C GLY A 36 -2.74 4.71 -10.94
N GLU A 37 -2.49 4.01 -12.05
CA GLU A 37 -3.46 3.07 -12.63
C GLU A 37 -3.64 1.85 -11.73
N LYS A 38 -2.53 1.27 -11.27
CA LYS A 38 -2.51 0.20 -10.27
C LYS A 38 -3.09 0.66 -8.95
N GLY A 39 -2.83 1.90 -8.55
CA GLY A 39 -3.43 2.50 -7.35
C GLY A 39 -4.96 2.56 -7.44
N ILE A 40 -5.49 3.05 -8.56
CA ILE A 40 -6.94 3.11 -8.81
C ILE A 40 -7.55 1.71 -8.87
N ALA A 41 -6.86 0.74 -9.51
CA ALA A 41 -7.31 -0.64 -9.54
C ALA A 41 -7.37 -1.27 -8.14
N ALA A 42 -6.39 -0.98 -7.28
CA ALA A 42 -6.34 -1.43 -5.90
C ALA A 42 -7.45 -0.84 -5.03
N ILE A 43 -7.87 0.41 -5.29
CA ILE A 43 -9.04 1.02 -4.63
C ILE A 43 -10.32 0.30 -5.05
N ARG A 44 -10.48 0.03 -6.36
CA ARG A 44 -11.70 -0.58 -6.91
C ARG A 44 -11.89 -2.04 -6.50
N SER A 45 -10.82 -2.79 -6.24
CA SER A 45 -10.89 -4.19 -5.78
C SER A 45 -11.25 -4.35 -4.30
N GLY A 46 -11.29 -3.25 -3.53
CA GLY A 46 -11.60 -3.25 -2.10
C GLY A 46 -13.09 -3.14 -1.76
N THR A 47 -14.01 -3.48 -2.67
CA THR A 47 -15.47 -3.49 -2.43
C THR A 47 -15.95 -4.88 -2.04
#